data_AF-A0A932P6K2-F1
#
_entry.id   AF-A0A932P6K2-F1
#
_cell.length_a   1.000
_cell.length_b   1.000
_cell.length_c   1.000
_cell.angle_alpha   90.00
_cell.angle_beta   90.00
_cell.angle_gamma   90.00
#
_symmetry.space_group_name_H-M   'P 1'
#
loop_
_entity.id
_entity.type
_entity.pdbx_description
1 polymer ?
#
loop_
_entity_poly.entity_id
_entity_poly.type
_entity_poly.pdbx_seq_one_letter_code
_entity_poly.pdbx_strand_id
1 'polypeptide(L)'
;MPRTMMPLEDWAELVYGVSAPSIHTLRRWAREGRIQPAPQKHGRTYFVRQDAIYLDSRRLVRAARAGRQPCLESLMAKLAVSRAG
;
A
#
# COMPACT_ATOMS: atom_id res chain seq x y z
N MET A 1 -16.85 -0.20 5.28
CA MET A 1 -15.40 -0.42 5.43
C MET A 1 -14.84 0.72 6.26
N PRO A 2 -14.28 0.45 7.45
CA PRO A 2 -13.84 1.53 8.35
C PRO A 2 -12.72 2.34 7.71
N ARG A 3 -12.87 3.67 7.70
CA ARG A 3 -11.88 4.63 7.20
C ARG A 3 -10.84 4.99 8.26
N THR A 4 -10.50 4.04 9.13
CA THR A 4 -9.64 4.29 10.30
C THR A 4 -8.18 4.37 9.87
N MET A 5 -7.47 5.36 10.42
CA MET A 5 -6.04 5.55 10.25
C MET A 5 -5.31 4.81 11.37
N MET A 6 -4.25 4.09 11.03
CA MET A 6 -3.39 3.40 11.99
C MET A 6 -1.91 3.71 11.72
N PRO A 7 -1.03 3.55 12.72
CA PRO A 7 0.41 3.69 12.50
C PRO A 7 0.93 2.75 11.41
N LEU A 8 1.92 3.21 10.66
CA LEU A 8 2.55 2.45 9.57
C LEU A 8 3.18 1.13 10.04
N GLU A 9 3.66 1.08 11.29
CA GLU A 9 4.26 -0.09 11.92
C GLU A 9 3.20 -1.16 12.18
N ASP A 10 2.13 -0.78 12.87
CA ASP A 10 0.96 -1.64 13.14
C ASP A 10 0.33 -2.16 11.84
N TRP A 11 0.22 -1.31 10.81
CA TRP A 11 -0.27 -1.74 9.50
C TRP A 11 0.64 -2.82 8.89
N ALA A 12 1.96 -2.64 8.98
CA ALA A 12 2.89 -3.62 8.44
C ALA A 12 2.85 -4.94 9.21
N GLU A 13 2.70 -4.90 10.53
CA GLU A 13 2.51 -6.09 11.36
C GLU A 13 1.19 -6.80 11.00
N LEU A 14 0.11 -6.06 10.76
CA LEU A 14 -1.17 -6.64 10.35
C LEU A 14 -1.09 -7.31 8.96
N VAL A 15 -0.31 -6.74 8.04
CA VAL A 15 -0.20 -7.24 6.64
C VAL A 15 0.84 -8.36 6.50
N TYR A 16 1.97 -8.26 7.19
CA TYR A 16 3.13 -9.15 7.01
C TYR A 16 3.48 -9.99 8.25
N GLY A 17 2.85 -9.71 9.40
CA GLY A 17 3.12 -10.40 10.66
C GLY A 17 4.58 -10.31 11.09
N VAL A 18 5.12 -11.45 11.53
CA VAL A 18 6.53 -11.59 11.99
C VAL A 18 7.54 -11.26 10.88
N SER A 19 7.14 -11.33 9.61
CA SER A 19 7.99 -11.00 8.46
C SER A 19 7.88 -9.53 8.05
N ALA A 20 7.32 -8.67 8.90
CA ALA A 20 7.23 -7.24 8.63
C ALA A 20 8.61 -6.62 8.36
N PRO A 21 8.75 -5.83 7.28
CA PRO A 21 9.97 -5.07 7.03
C PRO A 21 10.26 -4.07 8.15
N SER A 22 11.53 -3.70 8.32
CA SER A 22 11.90 -2.68 9.30
C SER A 22 11.25 -1.32 9.00
N ILE A 23 11.05 -0.52 10.05
CA ILE A 23 10.45 0.82 9.95
C ILE A 23 11.16 1.75 8.94
N HIS A 24 12.46 1.57 8.74
CA HIS A 24 13.23 2.36 7.76
C HIS A 24 12.77 2.07 6.33
N THR A 25 12.54 0.79 6.03
CA THR A 25 11.99 0.32 4.76
C THR A 25 10.56 0.79 4.57
N LEU A 26 9.73 0.69 5.60
CA LEU A 26 8.34 1.17 5.54
C LEU A 26 8.26 2.68 5.26
N ARG A 27 9.05 3.49 5.97
CA ARG A 27 9.13 4.94 5.73
C ARG A 27 9.67 5.27 4.33
N ARG A 28 10.54 4.43 3.78
CA ARG A 28 10.99 4.55 2.39
C ARG A 28 9.83 4.29 1.43
N TRP A 29 9.04 3.24 1.64
CA TRP A 29 7.86 2.96 0.82
C TRP A 29 6.81 4.07 0.87
N ALA A 30 6.58 4.65 2.05
CA ALA A 30 5.69 5.80 2.19
C ALA A 30 6.17 7.01 1.37
N ARG A 31 7.48 7.32 1.39
CA ARG A 31 8.08 8.40 0.59
C ARG A 31 8.10 8.11 -0.91
N GLU A 32 8.30 6.86 -1.30
CA GLU A 32 8.32 6.40 -2.70
C GLU A 32 6.91 6.23 -3.29
N GLY A 33 5.83 6.45 -2.53
CA GLY A 33 4.47 6.29 -3.02
C GLY A 33 4.08 4.83 -3.29
N ARG A 34 4.66 3.88 -2.55
CA ARG A 34 4.44 2.43 -2.72
C ARG A 34 3.31 1.90 -1.85
N ILE A 35 2.60 2.74 -1.12
CA ILE A 35 1.46 2.37 -0.29
C ILE A 35 0.26 3.19 -0.75
N GLN A 36 -0.85 2.51 -1.05
CA GLN A 36 -2.07 3.11 -1.59
C GLN A 36 -3.26 2.71 -0.72
N PRO A 37 -4.05 3.65 -0.16
CA PRO A 37 -3.95 5.10 -0.32
C PRO A 37 -2.68 5.68 0.28
N ALA A 38 -2.26 6.86 -0.19
CA ALA A 38 -1.04 7.52 0.26
C ALA A 38 -1.05 7.71 1.80
N PRO A 39 0.03 7.33 2.50
CA PRO A 39 0.18 7.55 3.93
C PRO A 39 0.13 9.04 4.29
N GLN A 40 -0.47 9.38 5.43
CA GLN A 40 -0.47 10.73 6.00
C GLN A 40 0.65 10.86 7.02
N LYS A 41 1.42 11.95 6.97
CA LYS A 41 2.50 12.20 7.94
C LYS A 41 1.99 13.12 9.04
N HIS A 42 1.96 12.63 10.28
CA HIS A 42 1.67 13.43 11.46
C HIS A 42 2.91 13.49 12.35
N GLY A 43 3.55 14.66 12.41
CA GLY A 43 4.82 14.84 13.12
C GLY A 43 5.92 13.91 12.60
N ARG A 44 6.35 12.96 13.45
CA ARG A 44 7.42 11.99 13.16
C ARG A 44 6.90 10.63 12.67
N THR A 45 5.59 10.44 12.65
CA THR A 45 4.95 9.14 12.38
C THR A 45 4.11 9.19 11.11
N TYR A 46 4.09 8.09 10.38
CA TYR A 46 3.20 7.89 9.24
C TYR A 46 1.99 7.12 9.68
N PHE A 47 0.83 7.57 9.22
CA PHE A 47 -0.45 6.93 9.40
C PHE A 47 -0.96 6.44 8.06
N VAL A 48 -1.47 5.22 8.05
CA VAL A 48 -1.94 4.52 6.87
C VAL A 48 -3.37 4.09 7.13
N ARG A 49 -4.18 4.06 6.07
CA ARG A 49 -5.50 3.44 6.19
C ARG A 49 -5.34 1.93 6.39
N GLN A 50 -6.19 1.34 7.23
CA GLN A 50 -6.16 -0.10 7.48
C GLN A 50 -6.34 -0.93 6.19
N ASP A 51 -7.08 -0.41 5.22
CA ASP A 51 -7.30 -1.04 3.90
C ASP A 51 -6.26 -0.66 2.84
N ALA A 52 -5.13 -0.08 3.24
CA ALA A 52 -4.07 0.24 2.31
C ALA A 52 -3.33 -1.01 1.82
N ILE A 53 -2.88 -0.94 0.58
CA ILE A 53 -2.15 -1.99 -0.13
C ILE A 53 -0.75 -1.51 -0.46
N TYR A 54 0.21 -2.44 -0.42
CA TYR A 54 1.55 -2.21 -0.94
C TYR A 54 1.62 -2.47 -2.45
N LEU A 55 2.24 -1.56 -3.18
CA LEU A 55 2.49 -1.63 -4.61
C LEU A 55 3.97 -1.93 -4.84
N ASP A 56 4.26 -3.15 -5.32
CA ASP A 56 5.61 -3.52 -5.72
C ASP A 56 6.04 -2.70 -6.95
N SER A 57 7.21 -2.03 -6.86
CA SER A 57 7.80 -1.26 -7.95
C SER A 57 8.01 -2.08 -9.22
N ARG A 58 8.25 -3.40 -9.13
CA ARG A 58 8.31 -4.24 -10.35
C ARG A 58 6.98 -4.25 -11.09
N ARG A 59 5.87 -4.23 -10.35
CA ARG A 59 4.51 -4.15 -10.91
C ARG A 59 4.24 -2.77 -11.50
N LEU A 60 4.72 -1.70 -10.85
CA LEU A 60 4.60 -0.32 -11.34
C LEU A 60 5.42 -0.07 -12.61
N VAL A 61 6.67 -0.53 -12.68
CA VAL A 61 7.51 -0.42 -13.89
C VAL A 61 6.90 -1.21 -15.03
N ARG A 62 6.35 -2.41 -14.77
CA ARG A 62 5.63 -3.19 -15.79
C ARG A 62 4.35 -2.48 -16.26
N ALA A 63 3.56 -1.90 -15.35
CA ALA A 63 2.35 -1.17 -15.70
C ALA A 63 2.66 0.10 -16.52
N ALA A 64 3.66 0.87 -16.10
CA ALA A 64 4.12 2.06 -16.82
C ALA A 64 4.67 1.73 -18.21
N ARG A 65 5.47 0.65 -18.34
CA ARG A 65 5.96 0.16 -19.64
C ARG A 65 4.86 -0.40 -20.53
N ALA A 66 3.77 -0.89 -19.96
CA ALA A 66 2.63 -1.42 -20.70
C ALA A 66 1.71 -0.33 -21.30
N GLY A 67 2.01 0.96 -21.10
CA GLY A 67 1.26 2.08 -21.69
C GLY A 67 -0.20 2.19 -21.22
N ARG A 68 -0.63 1.34 -20.30
CA ARG A 68 -1.95 1.40 -19.67
C ARG A 68 -1.76 2.07 -18.33
N GLN A 69 -2.13 3.33 -18.20
CA GLN A 69 -2.58 3.83 -16.91
C GLN A 69 -3.81 3.01 -16.54
N PRO A 70 -3.75 2.10 -15.55
CA PRO A 70 -4.99 1.62 -14.99
C PRO A 70 -5.55 2.82 -14.23
N CYS A 71 -6.70 3.32 -14.68
CA CYS A 71 -7.51 4.18 -13.84
C CYS A 71 -7.65 3.50 -12.47
N LEU A 72 -7.64 4.29 -11.39
CA LEU A 72 -7.66 3.80 -10.01
C LEU A 72 -8.78 2.76 -9.81
N GLU A 73 -9.92 2.95 -10.48
CA GLU A 73 -11.04 2.02 -10.59
C GLU A 73 -10.66 0.61 -11.08
N SER A 74 -9.88 0.51 -12.16
CA SER A 74 -9.47 -0.78 -12.74
C SER A 74 -8.51 -1.57 -11.85
N LEU A 75 -7.72 -0.90 -11.01
CA LEU A 75 -6.86 -1.55 -10.03
C LEU A 75 -7.65 -2.03 -8.82
N MET A 76 -8.61 -1.23 -8.35
CA MET A 76 -9.50 -1.58 -7.25
C MET A 76 -10.40 -2.77 -7.63
N ALA A 77 -10.93 -2.83 -8.87
CA ALA A 77 -11.76 -3.94 -9.35
C ALA A 77 -11.01 -5.28 -9.42
N LYS A 78 -9.72 -5.29 -9.78
CA LYS A 78 -8.92 -6.52 -9.88
C LYS A 78 -8.57 -7.14 -8.53
N LEU A 79 -8.55 -6.34 -7.46
CA LEU A 79 -8.30 -6.84 -6.10
C LEU A 79 -9.55 -7.45 -5.45
N ALA A 80 -10.76 -7.08 -5.92
CA ALA A 80 -12.01 -7.66 -5.45
C ALA A 80 -12.30 -9.06 -6.05
N VAL A 81 -11.77 -9.37 -7.23
CA VAL A 81 -12.06 -10.63 -7.97
C VAL A 81 -11.19 -11.82 -7.51
N SER A 82 -10.08 -11.61 -6.79
CA SER A 82 -9.13 -12.69 -6.47
C SER A 82 -9.50 -13.54 -5.23
N ARG A 83 -10.73 -13.45 -4.70
CA ARG A 83 -11.20 -14.25 -3.55
C ARG A 83 -12.35 -15.22 -3.86
N ALA A 84 -12.60 -15.53 -5.13
CA ALA A 84 -13.51 -16.60 -5.53
C ALA A 84 -12.73 -17.62 -6.36
N GLY A 85 -12.29 -18.69 -5.70
CA GLY A 85 -11.57 -19.82 -6.26
C GLY A 85 -11.32 -20.83 -5.17
#